data_AF-A0A2V6DD38-F1
#
_entry.id   AF-A0A2V6DD38-F1
#
_cell.length_a   1.000
_cell.length_b   1.000
_cell.length_c   1.000
_cell.angle_alpha   90.00
_cell.angle_beta   90.00
_cell.angle_gamma   90.00
#
_symmetry.space_group_name_H-M   'P 1'
#
loop_
_entity.id
_entity.type
_entity.pdbx_description
1 polymer ?
#
loop_
_entity_poly.entity_id
_entity_poly.type
_entity_poly.pdbx_seq_one_letter_code
_entity_poly.pdbx_strand_id
1 'polypeptide(L)' 'MIEWLCRVFGLQKNLVVPDDSGGVAHAQLSSGDGMMMLGSVRDNEWGRFIKQPDEIDGAA' A
#
# COMPACT_ATOMS: atom_id res chain seq x y z
N MET A 1 -4.52 8.71 -3.99
CA MET A 1 -3.15 8.42 -3.48
C MET A 1 -2.30 7.65 -4.48
N ILE A 2 -2.74 6.49 -4.98
CA ILE A 2 -1.94 5.66 -5.92
C ILE A 2 -1.49 6.45 -7.17
N GLU A 3 -2.39 7.24 -7.78
CA GLU A 3 -2.04 8.12 -8.92
C GLU A 3 -0.86 9.06 -8.61
N TRP A 4 -0.84 9.61 -7.40
CA TRP A 4 0.21 10.52 -6.98
C TRP A 4 1.54 9.78 -6.83
N LEU A 5 1.53 8.57 -6.24
CA LEU A 5 2.73 7.73 -6.13
C LEU A 5 3.31 7.37 -7.51
N CYS A 6 2.45 6.97 -8.45
CA CYS A 6 2.85 6.71 -9.83
C CYS A 6 3.46 7.95 -10.49
N ARG A 7 2.83 9.12 -10.32
CA ARG A 7 3.30 10.37 -10.93
C ARG A 7 4.63 10.85 -10.34
N VAL A 8 4.80 10.78 -9.03
CA VAL A 8 5.97 11.34 -8.33
C VAL A 8 7.17 10.40 -8.38
N PHE A 9 6.94 9.10 -8.16
CA PHE A 9 8.03 8.11 -8.07
C PHE A 9 8.19 7.29 -9.36
N GLY A 10 7.38 7.55 -10.39
CA GLY A 10 7.43 6.80 -11.65
C GLY A 10 6.91 5.37 -11.55
N LEU A 11 6.20 5.02 -10.46
CA LEU A 11 5.71 3.66 -10.24
C LEU A 11 4.70 3.25 -11.32
N GLN A 12 4.82 2.04 -11.80
CA GLN A 12 3.86 1.45 -12.74
C GLN A 12 2.79 0.69 -11.96
N LYS A 13 1.52 0.80 -12.40
CA LYS A 13 0.41 0.07 -11.78
C LYS A 13 0.30 -1.30 -12.41
N ASN A 14 0.44 -2.34 -11.59
CA ASN A 14 0.22 -3.71 -12.03
C ASN A 14 -1.23 -4.14 -11.73
N LEU A 15 -1.74 -3.79 -10.55
CA LEU A 15 -3.11 -4.05 -10.13
C LEU A 15 -3.54 -3.02 -9.09
N VAL A 16 -4.77 -2.53 -9.18
CA VAL A 16 -5.39 -1.70 -8.13
C VAL A 16 -6.83 -2.18 -7.96
N VAL A 17 -7.15 -2.60 -6.74
CA VAL A 17 -8.49 -3.02 -6.32
C VAL A 17 -8.99 -1.96 -5.32
N PRO A 18 -9.99 -1.14 -5.70
CA PRO A 18 -10.59 -0.19 -4.77
C PRO A 18 -11.32 -0.94 -3.65
N ASP A 19 -11.45 -0.30 -2.48
CA ASP A 19 -12.40 -0.74 -1.47
C ASP A 19 -13.73 0.03 -1.57
N ASP A 20 -14.74 -0.42 -0.82
CA ASP A 20 -16.08 0.19 -0.82
C ASP A 20 -16.15 1.54 -0.08
N SER A 21 -15.04 1.98 0.51
CA SER A 21 -14.92 3.21 1.32
C SER A 21 -14.02 4.27 0.67
N GLY A 22 -13.67 4.10 -0.61
CA GLY A 22 -12.83 5.04 -1.37
C GLY A 22 -11.33 4.90 -1.13
N GLY A 23 -10.90 3.88 -0.39
CA GLY A 23 -9.51 3.47 -0.23
C GLY A 23 -9.12 2.37 -1.21
N VAL A 24 -8.08 1.62 -0.86
CA VAL A 24 -7.52 0.54 -1.68
C VAL A 24 -7.56 -0.76 -0.89
N ALA A 25 -8.34 -1.73 -1.38
CA ALA A 25 -8.35 -3.07 -0.82
C ALA A 25 -7.03 -3.81 -1.07
N HIS A 26 -6.45 -3.62 -2.26
CA HIS A 26 -5.14 -4.17 -2.65
C HIS A 26 -4.57 -3.41 -3.85
N ALA A 27 -3.29 -3.06 -3.81
CA ALA A 27 -2.58 -2.52 -4.96
C ALA A 27 -1.20 -3.15 -5.09
N GLN A 28 -0.76 -3.31 -6.33
CA GLN A 28 0.57 -3.78 -6.69
C GLN A 28 1.18 -2.75 -7.63
N LEU A 29 2.27 -2.14 -7.17
CA LEU A 29 3.03 -1.15 -7.92
C LEU A 29 4.45 -1.67 -8.17
N SER A 30 5.03 -1.39 -9.33
CA SER A 30 6.39 -1.80 -9.67
C SER A 30 7.29 -0.61 -10.00
N SER A 31 8.59 -0.78 -9.73
CA SER A 31 9.65 0.15 -10.13
C SER A 31 10.92 -0.64 -10.41
N GLY A 32 11.35 -0.65 -11.68
CA GLY A 32 12.42 -1.53 -12.15
C GLY A 32 12.10 -2.99 -11.83
N ASP A 33 13.01 -3.66 -11.12
CA ASP A 33 12.88 -5.07 -10.72
C ASP A 33 12.15 -5.25 -9.38
N GLY A 34 11.75 -4.15 -8.73
CA GLY A 34 11.07 -4.15 -7.44
C GLY A 34 9.55 -4.07 -7.56
N MET A 35 8.85 -4.73 -6.63
CA MET A 35 7.39 -4.66 -6.50
C MET A 35 6.99 -4.33 -5.06
N MET A 36 6.02 -3.44 -4.93
CA MET A 36 5.43 -3.02 -3.67
C MET A 36 3.94 -3.38 -3.65
N MET A 37 3.52 -4.04 -2.58
CA MET A 37 2.11 -4.31 -2.30
C MET A 37 1.60 -3.32 -1.25
N LEU A 38 0.46 -2.70 -1.52
CA LEU A 38 -0.14 -1.66 -0.70
C LEU A 38 -1.61 -1.98 -0.44
N GLY A 39 -2.10 -1.60 0.74
CA GLY A 39 -3.52 -1.69 1.08
C GLY A 39 -3.85 -0.70 2.19
N SER A 40 -5.12 -0.30 2.29
CA SER A 40 -5.61 0.50 3.41
C SER A 40 -5.37 -0.23 4.74
N VAL A 41 -5.00 0.49 5.79
CA VAL A 41 -4.95 -0.06 7.15
C VAL A 41 -6.36 -0.52 7.54
N ARG A 42 -6.45 -1.73 8.09
CA ARG A 42 -7.71 -2.39 8.45
C ARG A 42 -7.59 -2.96 9.85
N ASP A 43 -8.58 -2.69 10.69
CA ASP A 43 -8.74 -3.36 11.98
C ASP A 43 -9.50 -4.67 11.80
N ASN A 44 -8.80 -5.71 11.36
CA ASN A 44 -9.34 -7.06 11.21
C ASN A 44 -8.32 -8.10 11.71
N GLU A 45 -8.70 -9.39 11.71
CA GLU A 45 -7.84 -10.45 12.24
C GLU A 45 -6.45 -10.48 11.60
N TRP A 46 -6.35 -10.15 10.30
CA TRP A 46 -5.08 -10.05 9.58
C TRP A 46 -4.29 -8.80 9.94
N GLY A 47 -4.98 -7.66 10.09
CA GLY A 47 -4.37 -6.38 10.45
C GLY A 47 -3.62 -6.43 11.78
N ARG A 48 -4.04 -7.28 12.73
CA ARG A 48 -3.37 -7.47 14.01
C ARG A 48 -1.95 -8.04 13.92
N PHE A 49 -1.62 -8.69 12.80
CA PHE A 49 -0.27 -9.22 12.54
C PHE A 49 0.63 -8.21 11.80
N ILE A 50 0.11 -7.05 11.44
CA ILE A 50 0.84 -6.00 10.72
C ILE A 50 1.04 -4.84 11.69
N LYS A 51 2.28 -4.36 11.82
CA LYS A 51 2.60 -3.17 12.59
C LYS A 51 2.85 -1.99 11.66
N GLN A 52 2.18 -0.87 11.92
CA GLN A 52 2.46 0.39 11.26
C GLN A 52 3.73 1.03 11.85
N PRO A 53 4.47 1.84 11.08
CA PRO A 53 5.70 2.45 11.56
C PRO A 53 5.56 3.25 12.86
N ASP A 54 4.43 3.95 13.05
CA ASP A 54 4.13 4.71 14.27
C ASP A 54 3.88 3.81 15.50
N GLU A 55 3.54 2.54 15.30
CA GLU A 55 3.39 1.56 16.38
C GLU A 55 4.72 0.97 16.87
N ILE A 56 5.81 1.17 16.12
CA ILE A 56 7.13 0.57 16.40
C ILE A 56 8.27 1.60 16.45
N ASP A 57 7.96 2.90 16.50
CA ASP A 57 8.93 4.01 16.46
C ASP A 57 9.80 4.02 15.19
N GLY A 58 9.23 3.54 14.07
CA GLY A 58 9.90 3.38 12.79
C GLY A 58 10.67 2.06 12.65
N ALA A 59 11.32 1.89 11.50
CA ALA A 59 12.25 0.81 11.24
C ALA A 59 13.56 1.45 10.76
N ALA A 60 14.64 1.23 11.52
CA ALA A 60 15.98 1.68 11.17
C ALA A 60 16.67 0.68 10.22
#